data_AF-A0A2H0WKS9-F1
#
_entry.id   AF-A0A2H0WKS9-F1
#
_cell.length_a   1.000
_cell.length_b   1.000
_cell.length_c   1.000
_cell.angle_alpha   90.00
_cell.angle_beta   90.00
_cell.angle_gamma   90.00
#
_symmetry.space_group_name_H-M   'P 1'
#
loop_
_entity.id
_entity.type
_entity.pdbx_description
1 polymer ?
#
loop_
_entity_poly.entity_id
_entity_poly.type
_entity_poly.pdbx_seq_one_letter_code
_entity_poly.pdbx_strand_id
1 'polypeptide(L)' 'MHQSKEEYFKSESPTINHFYEKLLLLKDRMNTKTAKELAEGRHRFMEEFLNRFFQEWDGKI' A
#
# COMPACT_ATOMS: atom_id res chain seq x y z
N MET A 1 4.08 -17.99 -4.45
CA MET A 1 3.63 -18.15 -3.05
C MET A 1 2.79 -16.94 -2.74
N HIS A 2 1.53 -16.95 -2.31
CA HIS A 2 0.53 -17.97 -1.97
C HIS A 2 -0.78 -17.11 -1.87
N GLN A 3 -1.97 -17.50 -2.32
CA GLN A 3 -3.04 -18.19 -1.59
C GLN A 3 -4.37 -17.77 -2.22
N SER A 4 -5.40 -18.61 -2.14
CA SER A 4 -6.72 -18.35 -2.74
C SER A 4 -7.34 -17.05 -2.23
N LYS A 5 -8.16 -16.40 -3.06
CA LYS A 5 -8.88 -15.14 -2.75
C LYS A 5 -9.56 -15.17 -1.38
N GLU A 6 -10.00 -16.34 -0.93
CA GLU A 6 -10.73 -16.54 0.32
C GLU A 6 -9.89 -16.32 1.59
N GLU A 7 -8.59 -16.61 1.56
CA GLU A 7 -7.69 -16.31 2.69
C GLU A 7 -7.33 -14.83 2.76
N TYR A 8 -7.20 -14.16 1.61
CA TYR A 8 -6.94 -12.72 1.52
C TYR A 8 -8.05 -11.89 2.20
N PHE A 9 -9.32 -12.27 1.98
CA PHE A 9 -10.48 -11.59 2.57
C PHE A 9 -10.68 -11.86 4.07
N LYS A 10 -10.05 -12.89 4.64
CA LYS A 10 -10.23 -13.30 6.05
C LYS A 10 -9.37 -12.51 7.05
N SER A 11 -8.39 -11.72 6.59
CA SER A 11 -7.59 -10.89 7.47
C SER A 11 -8.37 -9.65 7.93
N GLU A 12 -8.23 -9.22 9.19
CA GLU A 12 -9.06 -8.19 9.84
C GLU A 12 -9.01 -6.79 9.19
N SER A 13 -8.18 -6.58 8.16
CA SER A 13 -8.22 -5.40 7.28
C SER A 13 -7.58 -5.69 5.91
N PRO A 14 -8.31 -6.37 5.01
CA PRO A 14 -7.74 -6.86 3.75
C PRO A 14 -7.33 -5.72 2.82
N THR A 15 -7.98 -4.55 2.93
CA THR A 15 -7.66 -3.37 2.12
C THR A 15 -6.34 -2.73 2.55
N ILE A 16 -6.09 -2.56 3.84
CA ILE A 16 -4.83 -1.98 4.35
C ILE A 16 -3.67 -2.95 4.11
N ASN A 17 -3.89 -4.24 4.32
CA ASN A 17 -2.88 -5.27 4.01
C ASN A 17 -2.47 -5.21 2.53
N HIS A 18 -3.38 -4.90 1.60
CA HIS A 18 -3.05 -4.73 0.18
C HIS A 18 -1.98 -3.67 -0.08
N PHE A 19 -1.99 -2.58 0.70
CA PHE A 19 -1.02 -1.52 0.52
C PHE A 19 0.40 -2.06 0.75
N TYR A 20 0.60 -2.80 1.85
CA TYR A 20 1.90 -3.36 2.21
C TYR A 20 2.31 -4.57 1.37
N GLU A 21 1.37 -5.46 1.07
CA GLU A 21 1.65 -6.67 0.30
C GLU A 21 1.93 -6.39 -1.18
N LYS A 22 1.39 -5.28 -1.72
CA LYS A 22 1.47 -5.01 -3.16
C LYS A 22 1.74 -3.55 -3.49
N LEU A 23 0.85 -2.63 -3.11
CA LEU A 23 0.85 -1.28 -3.71
C LEU A 23 2.15 -0.52 -3.42
N LEU A 24 2.67 -0.61 -2.20
CA LEU A 24 3.93 0.00 -1.77
C LEU A 24 5.17 -0.68 -2.39
N LEU A 25 5.03 -1.88 -2.94
CA LEU A 25 6.12 -2.59 -3.62
C LEU A 25 6.20 -2.25 -5.12
N LEU A 26 5.19 -1.57 -5.68
CA LEU A 26 5.12 -1.34 -7.13
C LEU A 26 6.15 -0.32 -7.61
N LYS A 27 6.58 0.63 -6.77
CA LYS A 27 7.56 1.65 -7.19
C LYS A 27 8.89 1.05 -7.68
N ASP A 28 9.33 -0.02 -7.03
CA ASP A 28 10.60 -0.69 -7.35
C ASP A 28 10.47 -1.62 -8.56
N ARG A 29 9.23 -2.02 -8.89
CA ARG A 29 8.90 -2.92 -10.00
C ARG A 29 8.63 -2.19 -11.32
N MET A 30 8.76 -0.87 -11.36
CA MET A 30 8.60 -0.10 -12.60
C MET A 30 9.74 -0.37 -13.58
N ASN A 31 9.41 -0.54 -14.86
CA ASN A 31 10.36 -0.97 -15.88
C ASN A 31 11.25 0.16 -16.42
N THR A 32 10.76 1.40 -16.44
CA THR A 32 11.49 2.55 -17.00
C THR A 32 11.87 3.54 -15.92
N LYS A 33 12.94 4.31 -16.15
CA LYS A 33 13.39 5.35 -15.23
C LYS A 33 12.29 6.38 -14.95
N THR A 34 11.61 6.86 -15.99
CA THR A 34 10.49 7.80 -15.86
C THR A 34 9.33 7.22 -15.05
N ALA A 35 9.01 5.93 -15.23
CA ALA A 35 7.97 5.29 -14.45
C ALA A 35 8.35 5.16 -12.97
N LYS A 36 9.63 4.88 -12.65
CA LYS A 36 10.14 4.87 -11.27
C LYS A 36 10.01 6.25 -10.62
N GLU A 37 10.43 7.30 -11.32
CA GLU A 37 10.34 8.68 -10.83
C GLU A 37 8.88 9.09 -10.52
N LEU A 38 7.94 8.75 -11.42
CA LEU A 38 6.52 9.01 -11.20
C LEU A 38 5.95 8.14 -10.06
N ALA A 39 6.35 6.88 -9.98
CA ALA A 39 5.89 5.95 -8.96
C ALA A 39 6.36 6.37 -7.57
N GLU A 40 7.53 6.99 -7.43
CA GLU A 40 8.00 7.51 -6.14
C GLU A 40 7.07 8.61 -5.59
N GLY A 41 6.58 9.51 -6.46
CA GLY A 41 5.59 10.52 -6.05
C GLY A 41 4.28 9.91 -5.59
N ARG A 42 3.80 8.87 -6.29
CA ARG A 42 2.59 8.13 -5.93
C ARG A 42 2.76 7.32 -4.65
N HIS A 43 3.95 6.74 -4.44
CA HIS A 43 4.31 5.99 -3.24
C HIS A 43 4.24 6.88 -2.01
N ARG A 44 4.87 8.06 -2.05
CA ARG A 44 4.83 9.03 -0.94
C ARG A 44 3.39 9.42 -0.57
N PHE A 45 2.55 9.68 -1.56
CA PHE A 45 1.13 9.98 -1.30
C PHE A 45 0.40 8.82 -0.60
N MET A 46 0.67 7.57 -0.98
CA MET A 46 0.09 6.41 -0.30
C MET A 46 0.58 6.28 1.15
N GLU A 47 1.86 6.57 1.42
CA GLU A 47 2.40 6.58 2.79
C GLU A 47 1.77 7.69 3.65
N GLU A 48 1.62 8.89 3.09
CA GLU A 48 0.94 10.00 3.75
C GLU A 48 -0.52 9.68 4.06
N PHE A 49 -1.24 9.07 3.10
CA PHE A 49 -2.61 8.61 3.29
C PHE A 49 -2.71 7.60 4.43
N LEU A 50 -1.85 6.57 4.45
CA LEU A 50 -1.86 5.54 5.49
C LEU A 50 -1.54 6.13 6.86
N ASN A 51 -0.54 7.01 6.94
CA ASN A 51 -0.18 7.69 8.18
C ASN A 51 -1.38 8.45 8.75
N ARG A 52 -2.04 9.27 7.91
CA ARG A 52 -3.25 9.99 8.31
C ARG A 52 -4.37 9.03 8.73
N PHE A 53 -4.61 7.97 7.95
CA PHE A 53 -5.64 6.97 8.26
C PHE A 53 -5.41 6.33 9.64
N PHE A 54 -4.18 5.93 9.98
CA PHE A 54 -3.87 5.34 11.29
C PHE A 54 -3.94 6.36 12.42
N GLN A 55 -3.59 7.62 12.18
CA GLN A 55 -3.77 8.68 13.17
C GLN A 55 -5.25 8.92 13.49
N GLU A 56 -6.11 8.96 12.46
CA GLU A 56 -7.57 9.06 12.60
C GLU A 56 -8.15 7.81 13.29
N TRP A 57 -7.64 6.62 12.96
CA TRP A 57 -8.07 5.35 13.56
C TRP A 57 -7.72 5.25 15.06
N ASP A 58 -6.52 5.70 15.44
CA ASP A 58 -6.05 5.72 16.83
C ASP A 58 -6.60 6.90 17.63
N GLY A 59 -7.35 7.81 17.00
CA GLY A 59 -7.83 9.06 17.62
C GLY A 59 -6.71 10.01 18.04
N LYS A 60 -5.53 9.90 17.43
CA LYS A 60 -4.34 10.72 17.72
C LYS A 60 -4.33 12.05 16.97
N ILE A 61 -5.17 12.18 15.94
CA ILE A 61 -5.52 13.37 15.15
C ILE A 61 -7.00 13.35 14.81
#